data_AF-A0A7R8VH29-F1
#
_entry.id   AF-A0A7R8VH29-F1
#
_cell.length_a   1.000
_cell.length_b   1.000
_cell.length_c   1.000
_cell.angle_alpha   90.00
_cell.angle_beta   90.00
_cell.angle_gamma   90.00
#
_symmetry.space_group_name_H-M   'P 1'
#
loop_
_entity.id
_entity.type
_entity.pdbx_description
1 polymer ?
#
loop_
_entity_poly.entity_id
_entity_poly.type
_entity_poly.pdbx_seq_one_letter_code
_entity_poly.pdbx_strand_id
1 'polypeptide(L)'
;MVELSGCNCSEDDVVISGIGGRFPLSENMAELEYHLFNKTPMVKNVEDLNWNRDDLGVPDCIGRMKDLNKFDTSYFGISPIMTKHMDPMTRITLETTFEAIVDSVIPTLFVIPSLLFDEFVHHIKDRPSSKTILLD
;
A
#
# COMPACT_ATOMS: atom_id res chain seq x y z
N MET A 1 20.41 13.05 4.66
CA MET A 1 21.70 12.47 4.23
C MET A 1 22.18 11.59 5.37
N VAL A 2 21.84 10.29 5.31
CA VAL A 2 22.25 9.32 6.33
C VAL A 2 23.58 8.73 5.86
N GLU A 3 24.65 8.98 6.61
CA GLU A 3 25.97 8.38 6.35
C GLU A 3 25.91 6.87 6.63
N LEU A 4 26.17 6.04 5.62
CA LEU A 4 26.45 4.62 5.82
C LEU A 4 27.93 4.46 6.15
N SER A 5 28.27 4.62 7.42
CA SER A 5 29.59 4.28 7.95
C SER A 5 29.76 2.76 8.02
N GLY A 6 30.53 2.19 7.08
CA GLY A 6 31.31 0.95 7.30
C GLY A 6 30.59 -0.40 7.13
N CYS A 7 30.07 -0.73 5.94
CA CYS A 7 29.59 -2.08 5.69
C CYS A 7 30.67 -2.97 5.06
N ASN A 8 31.12 -3.96 5.80
CA ASN A 8 31.95 -5.06 5.29
C ASN A 8 30.98 -6.08 4.67
N CYS A 9 30.50 -5.81 3.45
CA CYS A 9 29.39 -6.58 2.89
C CYS A 9 29.80 -8.02 2.58
N SER A 10 29.30 -8.94 3.38
CA SER A 10 29.27 -10.36 3.01
C SER A 10 28.18 -10.59 1.96
N GLU A 11 28.30 -11.64 1.15
CA GLU A 11 27.28 -11.98 0.14
C GLU A 11 25.89 -12.28 0.75
N ASP A 12 25.81 -12.41 2.08
CA ASP A 12 24.59 -12.68 2.86
C ASP A 12 23.98 -11.43 3.52
N ASP A 13 24.46 -10.23 3.20
CA ASP A 13 23.94 -8.99 3.79
C ASP A 13 22.50 -8.70 3.32
N VAL A 14 21.57 -8.59 4.26
CA VAL A 14 20.15 -8.29 3.98
C VAL A 14 19.92 -6.78 4.01
N VAL A 15 19.44 -6.23 2.90
CA VAL A 15 19.08 -4.81 2.77
C VAL A 15 17.57 -4.64 2.58
N ILE A 16 17.03 -3.57 3.17
CA ILE A 16 15.67 -3.14 2.88
C ILE A 16 15.73 -2.27 1.62
N SER A 17 15.30 -2.83 0.49
CA SER A 17 15.40 -2.16 -0.82
C SER A 17 14.24 -1.18 -1.06
N GLY A 18 13.04 -1.47 -0.58
CA GLY A 18 11.88 -0.59 -0.71
C GLY A 18 10.80 -0.88 0.33
N ILE A 19 9.93 0.10 0.57
CA ILE A 19 8.89 0.03 1.59
C ILE A 19 7.57 0.60 1.05
N GLY A 20 6.49 -0.16 1.19
CA GLY A 20 5.12 0.26 0.92
C GLY A 20 4.23 -0.09 2.11
N GLY A 21 3.20 0.72 2.38
CA GLY A 21 2.27 0.44 3.46
C GLY A 21 1.05 1.36 3.49
N ARG A 22 -0.09 0.81 3.94
CA ARG A 22 -1.29 1.56 4.33
C ARG A 22 -1.38 1.64 5.85
N PHE A 23 -1.69 2.83 6.38
CA PHE A 23 -1.74 3.08 7.82
C PHE A 23 -3.02 3.80 8.23
N PRO A 24 -3.35 3.86 9.54
CA PRO A 24 -4.43 4.69 10.01
C PRO A 24 -4.25 6.14 9.56
N LEU A 25 -5.31 6.73 9.00
CA LEU A 25 -5.32 8.10 8.44
C LEU A 25 -4.36 8.38 7.27
N SER A 26 -3.46 7.46 6.92
CA SER A 26 -2.39 7.67 5.95
C SER A 26 -2.45 6.61 4.84
N GLU A 27 -2.68 7.04 3.60
CA GLU A 27 -2.72 6.12 2.47
C GLU A 27 -1.31 5.76 2.01
N ASN A 28 -0.33 6.66 2.10
CA ASN A 28 1.02 6.40 1.60
C ASN A 28 2.09 6.62 2.67
N MET A 29 3.33 6.15 2.42
CA MET A 29 4.47 6.37 3.31
C MET A 29 4.75 7.88 3.53
N ALA A 30 4.60 8.71 2.50
CA ALA A 30 4.78 10.15 2.61
C ALA A 30 3.73 10.83 3.52
N GLU A 31 2.49 10.35 3.52
CA GLU A 31 1.46 10.84 4.44
C GLU A 31 1.75 10.39 5.87
N LEU A 32 2.19 9.14 6.04
CA LEU A 32 2.61 8.63 7.35
C LEU A 32 3.76 9.48 7.92
N GLU A 33 4.79 9.74 7.11
CA GLU A 33 5.93 10.57 7.46
C GLU A 33 5.47 11.95 7.94
N TYR A 34 4.60 12.61 7.16
CA TYR A 34 4.00 13.89 7.54
C TYR A 34 3.26 13.83 8.88
N HIS A 35 2.44 12.81 9.11
CA HIS A 35 1.70 12.66 10.36
C HIS A 35 2.61 12.38 11.57
N LEU A 36 3.67 11.60 11.38
CA LEU A 36 4.66 11.32 12.41
C LEU A 36 5.46 12.57 12.77
N PHE A 37 5.93 13.35 11.78
CA PHE A 37 6.66 14.60 12.05
C PHE A 37 5.80 15.65 12.74
N ASN A 38 4.51 15.71 12.38
CA ASN A 38 3.56 16.64 13.02
C ASN A 38 2.97 16.10 14.33
N LYS A 39 3.39 14.92 14.80
CA LYS A 39 2.87 14.25 16.02
C LYS A 39 1.34 14.18 16.06
N THR A 40 0.72 14.00 14.89
CA THR A 40 -0.74 13.94 14.79
C THR A 40 -1.22 12.56 15.25
N PRO A 41 -2.15 12.46 16.21
CA PRO A 41 -2.71 11.18 16.61
C PRO A 41 -3.54 10.59 15.46
N MET A 42 -3.16 9.41 14.98
CA MET A 42 -3.85 8.71 13.89
C MET A 42 -4.87 7.68 14.39
N VAL A 43 -5.04 7.57 15.70
CA VAL A 43 -6.01 6.70 16.38
C VAL A 43 -7.22 7.54 16.75
N LYS A 44 -8.42 7.06 16.46
CA LYS A 44 -9.69 7.75 16.75
C LYS A 44 -10.49 7.01 17.81
N ASN A 45 -11.38 7.72 18.50
CA ASN A 45 -12.30 7.08 19.43
C ASN A 45 -13.31 6.21 18.68
N VAL A 46 -13.69 5.07 19.28
CA VAL A 46 -14.65 4.12 18.70
C VAL A 46 -16.05 4.72 18.50
N GLU A 47 -16.42 5.74 19.28
CA GLU A 47 -17.67 6.48 19.12
C GLU A 47 -17.78 7.17 17.75
N ASP A 48 -16.65 7.64 17.20
CA ASP A 48 -16.60 8.31 15.89
C ASP A 48 -16.70 7.32 14.72
N LEU A 49 -16.72 6.01 15.01
CA LEU A 49 -16.58 4.93 14.04
C LEU A 49 -17.91 4.20 13.73
N ASN A 50 -19.06 4.73 14.17
CA ASN A 50 -20.39 4.12 14.01
C ASN A 50 -20.49 2.67 14.53
N TRP A 51 -19.64 2.30 15.49
CA TRP A 51 -19.68 0.99 16.13
C TRP A 51 -20.35 1.14 17.50
N ASN A 52 -21.43 0.41 17.76
CA ASN A 52 -22.04 0.39 19.10
C ASN A 52 -21.07 -0.27 20.09
N ARG A 53 -20.67 0.49 21.12
CA ARG A 53 -19.67 0.08 22.11
C ARG A 53 -20.17 -0.92 23.14
N ASP A 54 -21.49 -1.06 23.26
CA ASP A 54 -22.10 -1.51 24.51
C ASP A 54 -21.85 -2.98 24.89
N ASP A 55 -21.34 -3.84 24.00
CA ASP A 55 -21.37 -5.29 24.25
C ASP A 55 -20.03 -6.05 24.18
N LEU A 56 -18.89 -5.43 23.84
CA LEU A 56 -17.71 -6.21 23.40
C LEU A 56 -16.38 -5.96 24.13
N GLY A 57 -16.31 -5.11 25.16
CA GLY A 57 -15.05 -4.88 25.90
C GLY A 57 -13.91 -4.35 25.00
N VAL A 58 -14.26 -3.65 23.92
CA VAL A 58 -13.32 -3.10 22.95
C VAL A 58 -12.59 -1.89 23.51
N PRO A 59 -11.30 -1.68 23.17
CA PRO A 59 -10.55 -0.50 23.57
C PRO A 59 -11.21 0.81 23.10
N ASP A 60 -11.03 1.88 23.87
CA ASP A 60 -11.66 3.18 23.58
C ASP A 60 -11.20 3.83 22.27
N CYS A 61 -10.00 3.47 21.80
CA CYS A 61 -9.33 4.09 20.66
C CYS A 61 -8.88 3.02 19.63
N ILE A 62 -9.21 3.22 18.34
CA ILE A 62 -8.83 2.33 17.24
C ILE A 62 -8.29 3.15 16.04
N GLY A 63 -7.25 2.62 15.39
CA GLY A 63 -6.75 3.15 14.13
C GLY A 63 -7.49 2.52 12.94
N ARG A 64 -8.12 3.35 12.11
CA ARG A 64 -8.86 2.90 10.93
C ARG A 64 -8.20 3.40 9.64
N MET A 65 -8.10 2.53 8.65
CA MET A 65 -7.75 2.91 7.28
C MET A 65 -8.90 3.69 6.65
N LYS A 66 -8.59 4.75 5.86
CA LYS A 66 -9.62 5.61 5.25
C LYS A 66 -10.54 4.83 4.32
N ASP A 67 -9.94 4.10 3.37
CA ASP A 67 -10.66 3.47 2.27
C ASP A 67 -10.25 2.01 2.05
N LEU A 68 -11.17 1.08 2.34
CA LEU A 68 -11.00 -0.37 2.12
C LEU A 68 -11.65 -0.85 0.80
N ASN A 69 -12.40 0.03 0.15
CA ASN A 69 -13.23 -0.29 -1.02
C ASN A 69 -12.59 0.15 -2.35
N LYS A 70 -11.40 0.76 -2.30
CA LYS A 70 -10.64 1.16 -3.49
C LYS A 70 -9.76 -0.01 -3.93
N PHE A 71 -9.82 -0.36 -5.21
CA PHE A 71 -8.88 -1.29 -5.83
C PHE A 71 -8.81 -1.07 -7.35
N ASP A 72 -7.61 -1.03 -7.92
CA ASP A 72 -7.43 -0.93 -9.37
C ASP A 72 -7.54 -2.29 -10.08
N THR A 73 -8.77 -2.67 -10.43
CA THR A 73 -9.03 -3.94 -11.13
C THR A 73 -8.38 -4.02 -12.50
N SER A 74 -8.29 -2.88 -13.20
CA SER A 74 -7.77 -2.82 -14.56
C SER A 74 -6.27 -3.05 -14.57
N TYR A 75 -5.56 -2.53 -13.57
CA TYR A 75 -4.13 -2.72 -13.39
C TYR A 75 -3.75 -4.19 -13.22
N PHE A 76 -4.45 -4.92 -12.34
CA PHE A 76 -4.18 -6.33 -12.08
C PHE A 76 -4.84 -7.31 -13.07
N GLY A 77 -5.66 -6.81 -14.00
CA GLY A 77 -6.39 -7.66 -14.96
C GLY A 77 -7.46 -8.55 -14.31
N ILE A 78 -7.98 -8.15 -13.15
CA ILE A 78 -8.99 -8.91 -12.39
C ILE A 78 -10.38 -8.42 -12.79
N SER A 79 -11.33 -9.35 -12.97
CA SER A 79 -12.72 -8.99 -13.26
C SER A 79 -13.34 -8.15 -12.12
N PRO A 80 -14.11 -7.08 -12.42
CA PRO A 80 -14.79 -6.28 -11.39
C PRO A 80 -15.72 -7.09 -10.49
N ILE A 81 -16.37 -8.12 -11.04
CA ILE A 81 -17.24 -9.02 -10.29
C ILE A 81 -16.42 -9.80 -9.26
N MET A 82 -15.27 -10.32 -9.68
CA MET A 82 -14.37 -11.07 -8.80
C MET A 82 -13.83 -10.17 -7.68
N THR A 83 -13.50 -8.92 -8.01
CA THR A 83 -12.98 -7.94 -7.05
C THR A 83 -13.96 -7.66 -5.92
N LYS A 84 -15.27 -7.60 -6.20
CA LYS A 84 -16.32 -7.45 -5.17
C LYS A 84 -16.33 -8.59 -4.15
N HIS A 85 -15.96 -9.79 -4.59
CA HIS A 85 -15.89 -10.98 -3.73
C HIS A 85 -14.51 -11.21 -3.11
N MET A 86 -13.50 -10.41 -3.48
CA MET A 86 -12.19 -10.48 -2.86
C MET A 86 -12.20 -9.82 -1.48
N ASP A 87 -11.46 -10.44 -0.55
CA ASP A 87 -11.22 -9.86 0.75
C ASP A 87 -10.46 -8.52 0.62
N PRO A 88 -10.87 -7.45 1.32
CA PRO A 88 -10.20 -6.15 1.26
C PRO A 88 -8.71 -6.19 1.61
N MET A 89 -8.28 -7.07 2.52
CA MET A 89 -6.87 -7.17 2.92
C MET A 89 -6.01 -7.69 1.76
N THR A 90 -6.54 -8.65 0.99
CA THR A 90 -5.85 -9.13 -0.22
C THR A 90 -5.69 -8.02 -1.24
N ARG A 91 -6.73 -7.21 -1.47
CA ARG A 91 -6.69 -6.08 -2.41
C ARG A 91 -5.62 -5.05 -2.02
N ILE A 92 -5.59 -4.67 -0.74
CA ILE A 92 -4.58 -3.74 -0.20
C ILE A 92 -3.17 -4.32 -0.31
N THR A 93 -3.01 -5.61 0.00
CA THR A 93 -1.70 -6.27 -0.04
C THR A 93 -1.13 -6.28 -1.46
N LEU A 94 -1.96 -6.51 -2.48
CA LEU A 94 -1.53 -6.47 -3.88
C LEU A 94 -1.02 -5.08 -4.29
N GLU A 95 -1.76 -4.03 -3.96
CA GLU A 95 -1.34 -2.65 -4.24
C GLU A 95 -0.07 -2.28 -3.49
N THR A 96 -0.02 -2.59 -2.19
CA THR A 96 1.11 -2.25 -1.31
C THR A 96 2.39 -2.98 -1.72
N THR A 97 2.27 -4.25 -2.13
CA THR A 97 3.42 -5.03 -2.61
C THR A 97 3.97 -4.42 -3.90
N PHE A 98 3.08 -4.00 -4.81
CA PHE A 98 3.51 -3.34 -6.03
C PHE A 98 4.20 -2.00 -5.75
N GLU A 99 3.65 -1.17 -4.86
CA GLU A 99 4.30 0.07 -4.42
C GLU A 99 5.69 -0.19 -3.82
N ALA A 100 5.82 -1.19 -2.96
CA ALA A 100 7.11 -1.55 -2.36
C ALA A 100 8.15 -2.02 -3.39
N ILE A 101 7.70 -2.74 -4.43
CA ILE A 101 8.56 -3.18 -5.54
C ILE A 101 9.00 -1.98 -6.38
N VAL A 102 8.12 -1.01 -6.66
CA VAL A 102 8.46 0.19 -7.42
C VAL A 102 9.40 1.12 -6.63
N ASP A 103 9.18 1.22 -5.32
CA ASP A 103 10.05 1.97 -4.41
C ASP A 103 11.44 1.32 -4.30
N SER A 104 11.48 -0.02 -4.31
CA SER A 104 12.74 -0.73 -4.40
C SER A 104 13.37 -0.41 -5.76
N VAL A 105 14.56 0.21 -5.75
CA VAL A 105 15.35 0.50 -6.96
C VAL A 105 15.93 -0.80 -7.54
N ILE A 106 15.15 -1.88 -7.50
CA ILE A 106 15.40 -3.12 -8.20
C ILE A 106 15.14 -2.81 -9.67
N PRO A 107 16.15 -2.97 -10.55
CA PRO A 107 15.87 -3.03 -11.97
C PRO A 107 14.95 -4.24 -12.17
N THR A 108 13.70 -3.95 -12.51
CA THR A 108 12.61 -4.87 -12.84
C THR A 108 12.95 -5.97 -13.85
N LEU A 109 14.14 -5.87 -14.46
CA LEU A 109 14.79 -6.86 -15.31
C LEU A 109 14.92 -8.27 -14.70
N PHE A 110 14.89 -8.44 -13.36
CA PHE A 110 15.00 -9.77 -12.73
C PHE A 110 13.65 -10.45 -12.45
N VAL A 111 12.56 -9.69 -12.30
CA VAL A 111 11.24 -10.23 -11.91
C VAL A 111 10.30 -10.35 -13.10
N ILE A 112 10.51 -9.54 -14.14
CA ILE A 112 9.72 -9.55 -15.38
C ILE A 112 10.71 -9.74 -16.52
N PRO A 113 10.54 -10.74 -17.43
CA PRO A 113 11.40 -10.87 -18.60
C PRO A 113 11.48 -9.52 -19.32
N SER A 114 12.69 -9.06 -19.64
CA SER A 114 12.98 -7.71 -20.15
C SER A 114 12.12 -7.24 -21.33
N LEU A 115 11.60 -8.18 -22.12
CA LEU A 115 10.72 -7.91 -23.26
C LEU A 115 9.28 -7.54 -22.87
N LEU A 116 8.82 -7.96 -21.68
CA LEU A 116 7.48 -7.64 -21.17
C LEU A 116 7.49 -6.31 -20.39
N PHE A 117 8.63 -5.86 -19.85
CA PHE A 117 8.66 -4.69 -18.97
C PHE A 117 8.53 -3.35 -19.72
N ASP A 118 9.23 -3.16 -20.84
CA ASP A 118 9.07 -1.93 -21.63
C ASP A 118 7.65 -1.82 -22.19
N GLU A 119 7.07 -2.94 -22.62
CA GLU A 119 5.66 -3.01 -23.04
C GLU A 119 4.72 -2.75 -21.85
N PHE A 120 4.96 -3.34 -20.68
CA PHE A 120 4.17 -3.16 -19.45
C PHE A 120 4.25 -1.74 -18.89
N VAL A 121 5.41 -1.10 -18.85
CA VAL A 121 5.58 0.28 -18.37
C VAL A 121 5.03 1.29 -19.35
N HIS A 122 5.25 1.13 -20.67
CA HIS A 122 4.56 1.96 -21.65
C HIS A 122 3.04 1.79 -21.54
N HIS A 123 2.58 0.55 -21.38
CA HIS A 123 1.17 0.25 -21.25
C HIS A 123 0.55 0.77 -19.94
N ILE A 124 1.29 0.81 -18.83
CA ILE A 124 0.85 1.42 -17.57
C ILE A 124 0.85 2.95 -17.68
N LYS A 125 1.86 3.54 -18.33
CA LYS A 125 1.99 4.99 -18.46
C LYS A 125 0.97 5.60 -19.43
N ASP A 126 0.56 4.83 -20.45
CA ASP A 126 -0.40 5.25 -21.47
C ASP A 126 -1.86 4.85 -21.17
N ARG A 127 -2.14 4.10 -20.10
CA ARG A 127 -3.53 3.84 -19.68
C ARG A 127 -4.08 5.09 -19.00
N PRO A 128 -5.15 5.71 -19.52
CA PRO A 128 -5.81 6.82 -18.83
C PRO A 128 -6.19 6.31 -17.43
N SER A 129 -5.97 7.14 -16.41
CA SER A 129 -6.35 6.89 -15.01
C SER A 129 -7.83 6.50 -14.91
N SER A 130 -8.14 5.22 -15.14
CA SER A 130 -9.49 4.78 -15.41
C SER A 130 -10.08 4.20 -14.13
N LYS A 131 -10.72 5.11 -13.39
CA LYS A 131 -11.76 4.86 -12.37
C LYS A 131 -11.42 3.75 -11.39
N THR A 132 -10.80 4.15 -10.27
CA THR A 132 -10.98 3.45 -8.99
C THR A 132 -12.49 3.24 -8.82
N ILE A 133 -12.94 2.00 -8.96
CA ILE A 133 -14.35 1.69 -8.83
C ILE A 133 -14.63 1.73 -7.33
N LEU A 134 -15.40 2.71 -6.86
CA LEU A 134 -15.95 2.65 -5.52
C LEU A 134 -16.89 1.45 -5.48
N LEU A 135 -16.52 0.44 -4.69
CA LEU A 135 -17.37 -0.68 -4.40
C LEU A 135 -18.42 -0.19 -3.38
N ASP A 136 -19.54 0.30 -3.90
CA ASP A 136 -20.79 0.55 -3.13
C ASP A 136 -21.49 -0.77 -2.79
#